data_AF-A0A4R2SZ62-F1
#
_entry.id   AF-A0A4R2SZ62-F1
#
_cell.length_a   1.000
_cell.length_b   1.000
_cell.length_c   1.000
_cell.angle_alpha   90.00
_cell.angle_beta   90.00
_cell.angle_gamma   90.00
#
_symmetry.space_group_name_H-M   'P 1'
#
loop_
_entity.id
_entity.type
_entity.pdbx_description
1 polymer ?
#
loop_
_entity_poly.entity_id
_entity_poly.type
_entity_poly.pdbx_seq_one_letter_code
_entity_poly.pdbx_strand_id
1 'polypeptide(L)' 'MVLGMTEGWFTGKRFASYLPAKGPATNVQFTSARRIINGIDRAGKVAGYAISFQAALVAGQWS' A
#
# COMPACT_ATOMS: atom_id res chain seq x y z
N MET A 1 6.09 -1.68 12.09
CA MET A 1 6.88 -1.24 10.91
C MET A 1 6.24 -0.03 10.20
N VAL A 2 5.86 1.03 10.92
CA VAL A 2 5.25 2.22 10.30
C VAL A 2 6.34 3.21 9.85
N LEU A 3 7.24 3.59 10.76
CA LEU A 3 8.32 4.54 10.47
C LEU A 3 9.20 4.09 9.29
N GLY A 4 9.58 2.82 9.23
CA GLY A 4 10.37 2.29 8.11
C GLY A 4 9.69 2.44 6.74
N MET A 5 8.36 2.34 6.66
CA MET A 5 7.62 2.56 5.41
C MET A 5 7.41 4.05 5.11
N THR A 6 7.11 4.84 6.14
CA THR A 6 6.86 6.28 6.01
C THR A 6 8.14 7.03 5.62
N GLU A 7 9.27 6.68 6.22
CA GLU A 7 10.55 7.35 6.02
C GLU A 7 11.43 6.68 4.95
N GLY A 8 11.13 5.42 4.60
CA GLY A 8 11.77 4.69 3.51
C GLY A 8 13.06 3.96 3.92
N TRP A 9 13.19 3.54 5.17
CA TRP A 9 14.43 2.93 5.69
C TRP A 9 14.81 1.58 5.07
N PHE A 10 13.88 0.85 4.45
CA PHE A 10 14.18 -0.48 3.88
C PHE A 10 14.81 -0.41 2.48
N THR A 11 14.31 0.48 1.64
CA THR A 11 14.63 0.53 0.20
C THR A 11 14.88 1.94 -0.34
N GLY A 12 14.81 2.95 0.53
CA GLY A 12 14.78 4.36 0.15
C GLY A 12 13.44 4.83 -0.45
N LYS A 13 12.47 3.93 -0.68
CA LYS A 13 11.15 4.27 -1.20
C LYS A 13 10.15 4.46 -0.06
N ARG A 14 9.34 5.52 -0.15
CA ARG A 14 8.41 5.93 0.92
C ARG A 14 6.97 5.58 0.58
N PHE A 15 6.14 5.49 1.61
CA PHE A 15 4.68 5.35 1.50
C PHE A 15 4.06 6.39 0.57
N ALA A 16 4.41 7.66 0.78
CA ALA A 16 3.91 8.80 -0.01
C ALA A 16 4.34 8.77 -1.49
N SER A 17 5.28 7.90 -1.88
CA SER A 17 5.68 7.74 -3.29
C SER A 17 4.72 6.87 -4.10
N TYR A 18 3.86 6.07 -3.45
CA TYR A 18 3.01 5.10 -4.14
C TYR A 18 1.53 5.18 -3.76
N LEU A 19 1.22 5.57 -2.52
CA LEU A 19 -0.14 5.55 -2.00
C LEU A 19 -0.61 6.98 -1.70
N PRO A 20 -1.92 7.26 -1.91
CA PRO A 20 -2.47 8.57 -1.63
C PRO A 20 -2.43 8.86 -0.11
N ALA A 21 -2.34 10.14 0.25
CA ALA A 21 -2.34 10.55 1.64
C ALA A 21 -3.69 10.32 2.34
N LYS A 22 -4.79 10.32 1.57
CA LYS A 22 -6.16 10.08 2.02
C LYS A 22 -6.98 9.41 0.92
N GLY A 23 -8.02 8.68 1.33
CA GLY A 23 -8.95 8.01 0.42
C GLY A 23 -8.41 6.71 -0.18
N PRO A 24 -9.21 6.06 -1.03
CA PRO A 24 -8.89 4.76 -1.60
C PRO A 24 -7.71 4.84 -2.58
N ALA A 25 -6.89 3.80 -2.60
CA ALA A 25 -5.87 3.59 -3.61
C ALA A 25 -6.33 2.59 -4.67
N THR A 26 -5.73 2.68 -5.85
CA THR A 26 -5.95 1.75 -6.96
C THR A 26 -5.13 0.46 -6.79
N ASN A 27 -5.52 -0.60 -7.49
CA ASN A 27 -4.76 -1.85 -7.51
C ASN A 27 -3.30 -1.63 -7.98
N VAL A 28 -3.09 -0.77 -8.98
CA VAL A 28 -1.76 -0.43 -9.50
C VAL A 28 -0.90 0.26 -8.44
N GLN A 29 -1.49 1.17 -7.67
CA GLN A 29 -0.81 1.84 -6.56
C GLN A 29 -0.43 0.84 -5.45
N PHE A 30 -1.34 -0.03 -5.02
CA PHE A 30 -1.04 -1.07 -4.03
C PHE A 30 0.02 -2.06 -4.52
N THR A 31 -0.07 -2.49 -5.78
CA THR A 31 0.93 -3.37 -6.39
C THR A 31 2.30 -2.69 -6.38
N SER A 32 2.35 -1.41 -6.73
CA SER A 32 3.61 -0.66 -6.78
C SER A 32 4.21 -0.37 -5.41
N ALA A 33 3.36 -0.18 -4.39
CA ALA A 33 3.77 0.10 -3.02
C ALA A 33 4.59 -1.03 -2.37
N ARG A 34 4.52 -2.27 -2.88
CA ARG A 34 5.33 -3.39 -2.39
C ARG A 34 6.84 -3.07 -2.41
N ARG A 35 7.26 -2.18 -3.32
CA ARG A 35 8.65 -1.71 -3.49
C ARG A 35 9.22 -1.04 -2.27
N ILE A 36 8.38 -0.53 -1.36
CA ILE A 36 8.80 0.05 -0.08
C ILE A 36 9.54 -1.00 0.76
N ILE A 37 9.08 -2.25 0.72
CA ILE A 37 9.58 -3.33 1.58
C ILE A 37 10.59 -4.22 0.83
N ASN A 38 10.15 -5.04 -0.15
CA ASN A 38 11.03 -6.03 -0.84
C ASN A 38 10.77 -6.05 -2.36
N GLY A 39 10.81 -4.90 -3.03
CA GLY A 39 10.62 -4.84 -4.48
C GLY A 39 9.20 -5.25 -4.90
N ILE A 40 9.08 -6.19 -5.84
CA ILE A 40 7.77 -6.64 -6.38
C ILE A 40 7.38 -8.06 -5.94
N ASP A 41 8.08 -8.61 -4.94
CA ASP A 41 7.80 -9.96 -4.45
C ASP A 41 6.35 -10.09 -3.97
N ARG A 42 5.61 -11.01 -4.61
CA ARG A 42 4.18 -11.26 -4.36
C ARG A 42 3.30 -10.00 -4.44
N ALA A 43 3.70 -8.98 -5.18
CA ALA A 43 3.04 -7.68 -5.21
C ALA A 43 1.54 -7.77 -5.55
N GLY A 44 1.17 -8.57 -6.56
CA GLY A 44 -0.23 -8.76 -6.95
C GLY A 44 -1.08 -9.44 -5.86
N LYS A 45 -0.51 -10.42 -5.13
CA LYS A 45 -1.21 -11.10 -4.02
C LYS A 45 -1.46 -10.14 -2.86
N VAL A 46 -0.46 -9.35 -2.49
CA VAL A 46 -0.57 -8.33 -1.43
C VAL A 46 -1.54 -7.23 -1.85
N ALA A 47 -1.49 -6.77 -3.10
CA ALA A 47 -2.44 -5.80 -3.63
C ALA A 47 -3.88 -6.32 -3.63
N GLY A 48 -4.08 -7.60 -3.95
CA GLY A 48 -5.38 -8.27 -3.84
C GLY A 48 -5.93 -8.17 -2.42
N TYR A 49 -5.13 -8.50 -1.41
CA TYR A 49 -5.53 -8.34 -0.01
C TYR A 49 -5.85 -6.89 0.36
N ALA A 50 -5.01 -5.94 -0.05
CA ALA A 50 -5.23 -4.53 0.23
C ALA A 50 -6.54 -4.00 -0.36
N ILE A 51 -6.88 -4.39 -1.59
CA ILE A 51 -8.15 -4.04 -2.24
C ILE A 51 -9.34 -4.63 -1.49
N SER A 52 -9.27 -5.90 -1.07
CA SER A 52 -10.35 -6.53 -0.30
C SER A 52 -10.60 -5.81 1.04
N PHE A 53 -9.54 -5.46 1.76
CA PHE A 53 -9.67 -4.70 3.01
C PHE A 53 -10.21 -3.29 2.77
N GLN A 54 -9.70 -2.58 1.75
CA GLN A 54 -10.21 -1.26 1.40
C GLN A 54 -11.70 -1.31 1.05
N ALA A 55 -12.14 -2.28 0.25
CA ALA A 55 -13.55 -2.45 -0.09
C ALA A 55 -14.41 -2.69 1.16
N ALA A 56 -13.94 -3.49 2.11
CA ALA A 56 -14.64 -3.72 3.38
C ALA A 56 -14.72 -2.44 4.24
N LEU A 57 -13.65 -1.66 4.31
CA LEU A 57 -13.63 -0.38 5.02
C LEU A 57 -14.60 0.64 4.39
N VAL A 58 -14.61 0.73 3.06
CA VAL A 58 -15.54 1.60 2.32
C VAL A 58 -17.00 1.17 2.56
N ALA A 59 -17.29 -0.14 2.45
CA ALA A 59 -18.63 -0.66 2.70
C ALA A 59 -19.08 -0.42 4.15
N GLY A 60 -18.15 -0.52 5.10
CA GLY A 60 -18.39 -0.22 6.51
C GLY A 60 -18.55 1.26 6.84
N GLN A 61 -18.17 2.18 5.93
CA GLN A 61 -18.04 3.63 6.18
C GLN A 61 -16.88 4.02 7.13
N TRP A 62 -15.78 3.26 7.09
CA TRP A 62 -14.59 3.41 7.96
C TRP A 62 -13.35 3.86 7.18
N SER A 63 -13.53 4.20 5.90
CA SER A 63 -12.48 4.58 4.95
C SER A 63 -12.36 6.09 4.76
#